data_AF-A0A212M1M5-F1
#
_entry.id   AF-A0A212M1M5-F1
#
_cell.length_a   1.000
_cell.length_b   1.000
_cell.length_c   1.000
_cell.angle_alpha   90.00
_cell.angle_beta   90.00
_cell.angle_gamma   90.00
#
_symmetry.space_group_name_H-M   'P 1'
#
loop_
_entity.id
_entity.type
_entity.pdbx_description
1 polymer ?
#
loop_
_entity_poly.entity_id
_entity_poly.type
_entity_poly.pdbx_seq_one_letter_code
_entity_poly.pdbx_strand_id
1 'polypeptide(L)' 'MATTGVRKDAKGRLVNSVIYEYYQKKLLTKTKKQALGAVMNKLLRIIFSVLKHNQAFRLITAAEQVRLYQDSRKKAA' A
#
# COMPACT_ATOMS: atom_id res chain seq x y z
N MET A 1 3.84 1.16 14.67
CA MET A 1 3.04 0.40 13.68
C MET A 1 3.70 0.35 12.30
N ALA A 2 4.05 1.48 11.65
CA ALA A 2 4.70 1.46 10.32
C ALA A 2 6.07 0.74 10.32
N THR A 3 6.90 1.06 11.31
CA THR A 3 8.26 0.52 11.48
C THR A 3 8.27 -0.99 11.62
N THR A 4 7.22 -1.56 12.22
CA THR A 4 7.00 -2.99 12.38
C THR A 4 6.88 -3.68 11.00
N GLY A 5 6.22 -3.07 10.02
CA GLY A 5 6.02 -3.67 8.69
C GLY A 5 7.23 -3.60 7.77
N VAL A 6 8.10 -2.59 7.94
CA VAL A 6 9.27 -2.34 7.05
C VAL A 6 10.60 -2.87 7.61
N ARG A 7 10.58 -3.60 8.73
CA ARG A 7 11.80 -4.15 9.34
C ARG A 7 12.16 -5.52 8.80
N LYS A 8 13.40 -5.93 9.08
CA LYS A 8 13.85 -7.32 8.98
C LYS A 8 13.61 -8.04 10.32
N ASP A 9 13.33 -9.33 10.27
CA ASP A 9 13.29 -10.19 11.46
C ASP A 9 14.70 -10.48 11.99
N ALA A 10 14.80 -11.20 13.10
CA ALA A 10 16.09 -11.57 13.70
C ALA A 10 16.96 -12.45 12.78
N LYS A 11 16.34 -13.12 11.80
CA LYS A 11 17.02 -13.95 10.78
C LYS A 11 17.32 -13.16 9.50
N GLY A 12 17.11 -11.85 9.49
CA GLY A 12 17.37 -10.97 8.34
C GLY A 12 16.29 -10.98 7.25
N ARG A 13 15.19 -11.72 7.43
CA ARG A 13 14.10 -11.82 6.45
C ARG A 13 13.18 -10.61 6.56
N LEU A 14 12.65 -10.16 5.43
CA LEU A 14 11.68 -9.04 5.41
C LEU A 14 10.38 -9.49 6.09
N VAL A 15 9.92 -8.74 7.10
CA VAL A 15 8.63 -9.02 7.77
C VAL A 15 7.47 -8.91 6.79
N ASN A 16 7.54 -7.96 5.86
CA ASN A 16 6.60 -7.84 4.75
C ASN A 16 7.34 -7.27 3.53
N SER A 17 7.60 -8.11 2.54
CA SER A 17 8.32 -7.73 1.31
C SER A 17 7.60 -6.62 0.54
N VAL A 18 6.29 -6.71 0.39
CA VAL A 18 5.47 -5.73 -0.36
C VAL A 18 5.56 -4.34 0.26
N ILE A 19 5.41 -4.25 1.58
CA ILE A 19 5.47 -2.97 2.30
C ILE A 19 6.90 -2.43 2.35
N TYR A 20 7.89 -3.33 2.49
CA TYR A 20 9.30 -2.96 2.43
C TYR A 20 9.69 -2.37 1.07
N GLU A 21 9.32 -3.02 -0.03
CA GLU A 21 9.59 -2.52 -1.39
C GLU A 21 8.93 -1.17 -1.64
N TYR A 22 7.67 -0.99 -1.21
CA TYR A 22 7.00 0.30 -1.31
C TYR A 22 7.73 1.38 -0.51
N TYR A 23 8.19 1.07 0.71
CA TYR A 23 8.97 1.99 1.53
C TYR A 23 10.30 2.36 0.86
N GLN A 24 11.06 1.38 0.33
CA GLN A 24 12.30 1.64 -0.41
C GLN A 24 12.07 2.56 -1.61
N LYS A 25 11.02 2.31 -2.40
CA LYS A 25 10.64 3.21 -3.52
C LYS A 25 10.32 4.63 -3.05
N LYS A 26 9.73 4.81 -1.86
CA LYS A 26 9.45 6.14 -1.31
C LYS A 26 10.69 6.84 -0.78
N LEU A 27 11.69 6.11 -0.28
CA LEU A 27 12.96 6.70 0.15
C LEU A 27 13.73 7.38 -0.99
N LEU A 28 13.55 6.92 -2.24
CA LEU A 28 14.17 7.56 -3.42
C LEU A 28 13.75 9.04 -3.61
N THR A 29 12.61 9.44 -3.05
CA THR A 29 12.01 10.78 -3.27
C THR A 29 11.61 11.50 -1.98
N LYS A 30 11.74 10.85 -0.81
CA LYS A 30 11.23 11.35 0.48
C LYS A 30 12.17 10.98 1.62
N THR A 31 12.21 11.82 2.65
CA THR A 31 12.94 11.50 3.89
C THR A 31 12.34 10.28 4.59
N LYS A 32 13.10 9.60 5.46
CA LYS A 32 12.65 8.39 6.18
C LYS A 32 11.30 8.56 6.88
N LYS A 33 11.11 9.68 7.59
CA LYS A 33 9.83 9.98 8.29
C LYS A 33 8.68 10.15 7.31
N GLN A 34 8.89 10.87 6.21
CA GLN A 34 7.88 11.06 5.16
C GLN A 34 7.54 9.75 4.43
N ALA A 35 8.53 8.89 4.18
CA ALA A 35 8.32 7.57 3.58
C ALA A 35 7.49 6.66 4.49
N LEU A 36 7.74 6.67 5.81
CA LEU A 36 6.88 5.97 6.77
C LEU A 36 5.45 6.53 6.78
N GLY A 37 5.29 7.85 6.72
CA GLY A 37 3.96 8.48 6.58
C GLY A 37 3.23 8.02 5.32
N ALA A 38 3.95 7.89 4.20
CA ALA A 38 3.39 7.37 2.95
C ALA A 38 2.96 5.89 3.05
N VAL A 39 3.69 5.06 3.81
CA VAL A 39 3.31 3.67 4.12
C VAL A 39 2.02 3.64 4.92
N MET A 40 1.92 4.44 5.99
CA MET A 40 0.70 4.50 6.82
C MET A 40 -0.52 4.93 6.02
N ASN A 41 -0.39 5.99 5.22
CA ASN A 41 -1.48 6.47 4.36
C ASN A 41 -1.90 5.41 3.32
N LYS A 42 -0.96 4.63 2.77
CA LYS A 42 -1.27 3.53 1.85
C LYS A 42 -2.08 2.43 2.54
N LEU A 43 -1.70 2.03 3.75
CA LEU A 43 -2.41 1.02 4.53
C LEU A 43 -3.83 1.49 4.91
N LEU A 44 -3.96 2.72 5.41
CA LEU A 44 -5.27 3.30 5.74
C LEU A 44 -6.20 3.31 4.52
N ARG A 45 -5.71 3.71 3.34
CA ARG A 45 -6.52 3.69 2.11
C ARG A 45 -6.99 2.29 1.72
N ILE A 46 -6.15 1.27 1.91
CA ILE A 46 -6.54 -0.13 1.65
C ILE A 46 -7.66 -0.54 2.61
N ILE A 47 -7.50 -0.29 3.91
CA ILE A 47 -8.51 -0.62 4.93
C ILE A 47 -9.81 0.11 4.65
N PHE A 48 -9.77 1.42 4.39
CA PHE A 48 -10.96 2.18 4.04
C PHE A 48 -11.64 1.68 2.77
N SER A 49 -10.89 1.26 1.75
CA SER A 49 -11.47 0.68 0.53
C SER A 49 -12.20 -0.63 0.82
N VAL A 50 -11.59 -1.53 1.61
CA VAL A 50 -12.18 -2.82 2.02
C VAL A 50 -13.48 -2.57 2.78
N LEU A 51 -13.46 -1.68 3.77
CA LEU A 51 -14.62 -1.38 4.60
C LEU A 51 -15.72 -0.67 3.81
N LYS A 52 -15.36 0.33 2.99
CA LYS A 52 -16.33 1.09 2.17
C LYS A 52 -17.11 0.21 1.21
N HIS A 53 -16.44 -0.78 0.60
CA HIS A 53 -17.05 -1.66 -0.39
C HIS A 53 -17.56 -2.96 0.22
N ASN A 54 -17.33 -3.20 1.52
CA ASN A 54 -17.61 -4.46 2.22
C ASN A 54 -17.11 -5.70 1.44
N GLN A 55 -15.91 -5.58 0.87
CA GLN A 55 -15.30 -6.60 0.01
C GLN A 55 -14.02 -7.11 0.64
N ALA A 56 -13.80 -8.42 0.58
CA ALA A 56 -12.57 -9.03 1.06
C ALA A 56 -11.34 -8.40 0.38
N PHE A 57 -10.25 -8.23 1.15
CA PHE A 57 -9.00 -7.72 0.61
C PHE A 57 -8.50 -8.63 -0.51
N ARG A 58 -8.21 -8.04 -1.67
CA ARG A 58 -7.57 -8.70 -2.80
C ARG A 58 -6.33 -7.93 -3.20
N LEU A 59 -5.22 -8.65 -3.36
CA LEU A 59 -4.02 -8.06 -3.94
C LEU A 59 -4.26 -7.83 -5.44
N ILE A 60 -4.07 -6.59 -5.88
CA ILE A 60 -4.23 -6.18 -7.28
C ILE A 60 -2.97 -5.46 -7.75
N THR A 61 -2.65 -5.65 -9.02
CA THR A 61 -1.56 -4.98 -9.71
C THR A 61 -1.90 -3.52 -9.99
N ALA A 62 -0.89 -2.71 -10.30
CA ALA A 62 -1.11 -1.31 -10.68
C ALA A 62 -1.97 -1.17 -11.95
N ALA A 63 -1.80 -2.07 -12.92
CA ALA A 63 -2.61 -2.09 -14.14
C ALA A 63 -4.08 -2.40 -13.85
N GLU A 64 -4.35 -3.40 -13.00
CA GLU A 64 -5.71 -3.71 -12.56
C GLU A 64 -6.35 -2.53 -11.81
N GLN A 65 -5.62 -1.86 -10.92
CA GLN A 65 -6.11 -0.67 -10.22
C GLN A 65 -6.51 0.45 -11.20
N VAL A 66 -5.72 0.71 -12.23
CA VAL A 66 -6.02 1.74 -13.24
C VAL A 66 -7.28 1.37 -14.02
N ARG A 67 -7.40 0.12 -14.46
CA ARG A 67 -8.57 -0.38 -15.17
C ARG A 67 -9.84 -0.26 -14.32
N LEU A 68 -9.81 -0.75 -13.08
CA LEU A 68 -10.95 -0.66 -12.16
C LEU A 68 -11.39 0.79 -11.90
N TYR A 69 -10.42 1.70 -11.78
CA TYR A 69 -10.72 3.12 -11.63
C TYR A 69 -11.40 3.71 -12.86
N GLN A 70 -10.90 3.42 -14.07
CA GLN A 70 -11.51 3.86 -15.33
C GLN A 70 -12.94 3.31 -15.49
N ASP A 71 -13.15 2.04 -15.20
CA ASP A 71 -14.47 1.40 -15.25
C ASP A 71 -15.43 2.03 -14.23
N SER A 72 -14.96 2.34 -13.02
CA SER A 72 -15.77 3.03 -12.01
C SER A 72 -16.19 4.44 -12.43
N ARG A 73 -15.32 5.16 -13.17
CA ARG A 73 -15.64 6.49 -13.70
C ARG A 73 -16.67 6.44 -14.82
N LYS A 74 -16.59 5.45 -15.71
CA LYS A 74 -17.56 5.27 -16.79
C LYS A 74 -18.96 4.95 -16.29
N LYS A 75 -19.09 4.21 -15.18
CA LYS A 75 -20.39 3.89 -14.55
C LYS A 75 -21.06 5.10 -13.87
N ALA A 76 -20.29 6.14 -13.56
CA ALA A 76 -20.77 7.33 -12.86
C ALA A 76 -21.07 8.50 -13.82
N ALA A 77 -20.78 8.35 -15.12
CA ALA A 77 -21.12 9.27 -16.20
C ALA A 77 -22.40 8.78 -16.88
#